data_AF-A0A9P5NKU7-F1
#
_entry.id   AF-A0A9P5NKU7-F1
#
_cell.length_a   1.000
_cell.length_b   1.000
_cell.length_c   1.000
_cell.angle_alpha   90.00
_cell.angle_beta   90.00
_cell.angle_gamma   90.00
#
_symmetry.space_group_name_H-M   'P 1'
#
loop_
_entity.id
_entity.type
_entity.pdbx_description
1 polymer ?
#
loop_
_entity_poly.entity_id
_entity_poly.type
_entity_poly.pdbx_seq_one_letter_code
_entity_poly.pdbx_strand_id
1 'polypeptide(L)'
;MDMYHFWDTIPANCITVSGLDFVTGRIIEDELAMRDMKPCAMATSWPNFLRVKTGGAAAFAFFIFTKEQNPDLYAYIQMIEDIRFFLDYVNDLLSFYKEALAGETTNYIYTRARITQKSEMDTLREVSNEVLAAYSRTTEALEITGASMPWKLFANGILQVPPLSDISLC
;
A
#
# COMPACT_ATOMS: atom_id res chain seq x y z
N MET A 1 -6.18 -8.81 20.59
CA MET A 1 -5.29 -7.67 20.94
C MET A 1 -6.12 -6.42 20.76
N ASP A 2 -6.26 -5.59 21.78
CA ASP A 2 -7.17 -4.44 21.76
C ASP A 2 -6.47 -3.23 21.10
N MET A 3 -6.83 -2.91 19.84
CA MET A 3 -6.27 -1.77 19.10
C MET A 3 -6.50 -0.43 19.82
N TYR A 4 -7.58 -0.32 20.59
CA TYR A 4 -7.94 0.92 21.29
C TYR A 4 -6.97 1.24 22.43
N HIS A 5 -6.14 0.28 22.86
CA HIS A 5 -5.09 0.53 23.84
C HIS A 5 -3.97 1.42 23.28
N PHE A 6 -3.58 1.20 22.02
CA PHE A 6 -2.44 1.86 21.39
C PHE A 6 -2.84 3.01 20.45
N TRP A 7 -4.08 3.01 19.98
CA TRP A 7 -4.60 3.99 19.02
C TRP A 7 -5.91 4.61 19.49
N ASP A 8 -6.19 5.84 19.03
CA ASP A 8 -7.49 6.48 19.25
C ASP A 8 -8.59 5.79 18.45
N THR A 9 -9.85 6.07 18.80
CA THR A 9 -11.02 5.38 18.24
C THR A 9 -11.03 5.37 16.71
N ILE A 10 -10.71 6.49 16.07
CA ILE A 10 -10.72 6.59 14.60
C ILE A 10 -9.63 5.69 13.98
N PRO A 11 -8.33 5.86 14.29
CA PRO A 11 -7.29 4.96 13.77
C PRO A 11 -7.53 3.48 14.13
N ALA A 12 -7.95 3.17 15.36
CA ALA A 12 -8.23 1.80 15.80
C ALA A 12 -9.35 1.13 14.96
N ASN A 13 -10.41 1.88 14.65
CA ASN A 13 -11.47 1.42 13.74
C ASN A 13 -10.92 1.20 12.34
N CYS A 14 -10.15 2.15 11.79
CA CYS A 14 -9.59 2.04 10.45
C CYS A 14 -8.62 0.85 10.31
N ILE A 15 -7.79 0.59 11.32
CA ILE A 15 -6.93 -0.60 11.40
C ILE A 15 -7.78 -1.88 11.36
N THR A 16 -8.84 -1.94 12.17
CA THR A 16 -9.72 -3.10 12.23
C THR A 16 -10.41 -3.36 10.89
N VAL A 17 -10.91 -2.29 10.24
CA VAL A 17 -11.51 -2.37 8.91
C VAL A 17 -10.49 -2.84 7.87
N SER A 18 -9.26 -2.32 7.90
CA SER A 18 -8.20 -2.76 7.00
C SER A 18 -7.88 -4.25 7.15
N GLY A 19 -7.96 -4.80 8.36
CA GLY A 19 -7.81 -6.24 8.59
C GLY A 19 -8.95 -7.06 7.97
N LEU A 20 -10.20 -6.58 8.03
CA LEU A 20 -11.34 -7.23 7.38
C LEU A 20 -11.26 -7.13 5.85
N ASP A 21 -10.85 -5.98 5.33
CA ASP A 21 -10.59 -5.78 3.91
C ASP A 21 -9.52 -6.73 3.41
N PHE A 22 -8.46 -6.94 4.20
CA PHE A 22 -7.41 -7.90 3.90
C PHE A 22 -7.92 -9.33 3.76
N VAL A 23 -8.64 -9.82 4.77
CA VAL A 23 -9.26 -11.15 4.71
C VAL A 23 -10.18 -11.28 3.48
N THR A 24 -10.97 -10.24 3.20
CA THR A 24 -11.86 -10.22 2.05
C THR A 24 -11.09 -10.23 0.72
N GLY A 25 -10.01 -9.45 0.61
CA GLY A 25 -9.13 -9.41 -0.56
C GLY A 25 -8.52 -10.77 -0.85
N ARG A 26 -8.02 -11.46 0.18
CA ARG A 26 -7.45 -12.81 0.05
C ARG A 26 -8.48 -13.83 -0.44
N ILE A 27 -9.73 -13.74 0.03
CA ILE A 27 -10.82 -14.58 -0.49
C ILE A 27 -11.09 -14.28 -1.96
N ILE A 28 -11.07 -13.00 -2.38
CA ILE A 28 -11.24 -12.62 -3.78
C ILE A 28 -10.14 -13.21 -4.67
N GLU A 29 -8.88 -13.18 -4.23
CA GLU A 29 -7.75 -13.76 -4.97
C GLU A 29 -7.80 -15.29 -5.04
N ASP A 30 -8.32 -15.93 -3.99
CA ASP A 30 -8.42 -17.39 -3.92
C ASP A 30 -9.57 -17.95 -4.77
N GLU A 31 -10.62 -17.16 -5.00
CA GLU A 31 -11.80 -17.57 -5.76
C GLU A 31 -11.42 -18.03 -7.18
N LEU A 32 -11.71 -19.29 -7.51
CA LEU A 32 -11.33 -19.92 -8.78
C LEU A 32 -11.79 -19.12 -10.00
N ALA A 33 -13.00 -18.57 -9.95
CA ALA A 33 -13.55 -17.75 -11.03
C ALA A 33 -12.77 -16.44 -11.24
N MET A 34 -12.11 -15.91 -10.21
CA MET A 34 -11.29 -14.71 -10.30
C MET A 34 -9.90 -15.00 -10.89
N ARG A 35 -9.34 -16.19 -10.65
CA ARG A 35 -8.03 -16.59 -11.20
C ARG A 35 -8.02 -16.67 -12.72
N ASP A 36 -9.13 -17.13 -13.30
CA ASP A 36 -9.31 -17.23 -14.76
C ASP A 36 -9.95 -15.98 -15.39
N MET A 37 -10.36 -15.01 -14.55
CA MET A 37 -11.00 -13.80 -15.03
C MET A 37 -10.00 -12.96 -15.83
N LYS A 38 -10.40 -12.59 -17.05
CA LYS A 38 -9.71 -11.54 -17.82
C LYS A 38 -10.40 -10.21 -17.53
N PRO A 39 -9.75 -9.26 -16.83
CA PRO A 39 -10.35 -7.96 -16.59
C PRO A 39 -10.74 -7.28 -17.90
N CYS A 40 -11.92 -6.66 -17.91
CA CYS A 40 -12.34 -5.81 -19.01
C CYS A 40 -11.35 -4.64 -19.17
N ALA A 41 -10.99 -4.29 -20.41
CA ALA A 41 -10.09 -3.15 -20.66
C ALA A 41 -10.64 -1.81 -20.13
N MET A 42 -11.96 -1.70 -19.95
CA MET A 42 -12.60 -0.52 -19.34
C MET A 42 -12.55 -0.52 -17.81
N ALA A 43 -12.17 -1.63 -17.16
CA ALA A 43 -12.08 -1.75 -15.71
C ALA A 43 -10.77 -1.16 -15.17
N THR A 44 -10.47 0.09 -15.52
CA THR A 44 -9.19 0.77 -15.22
C THR A 44 -8.91 0.89 -13.71
N SER A 45 -9.94 0.91 -12.88
CA SER A 45 -9.81 0.95 -11.42
C SER A 45 -9.65 -0.42 -10.75
N TRP A 46 -9.84 -1.52 -11.49
CA TRP A 46 -9.77 -2.89 -10.95
C TRP A 46 -8.43 -3.21 -10.27
N PRO A 47 -7.26 -2.92 -10.86
CA PRO A 47 -5.98 -3.24 -10.22
C PRO A 47 -5.84 -2.54 -8.87
N ASN A 48 -6.25 -1.27 -8.81
CA ASN A 48 -6.21 -0.50 -7.58
C ASN A 48 -7.16 -1.10 -6.55
N PHE A 49 -8.42 -1.38 -6.93
CA PHE A 49 -9.42 -1.97 -6.02
C PHE A 49 -8.91 -3.25 -5.36
N LEU A 50 -8.37 -4.18 -6.15
CA LEU A 50 -7.86 -5.43 -5.63
C LEU A 50 -6.65 -5.17 -4.72
N ARG A 51 -5.70 -4.35 -5.17
CA ARG A 51 -4.48 -4.03 -4.43
C ARG A 51 -4.74 -3.38 -3.08
N VAL A 52 -5.73 -2.47 -2.98
CA VAL A 52 -6.14 -1.84 -1.70
C VAL A 52 -6.55 -2.90 -0.69
N LYS A 53 -7.34 -3.88 -1.15
CA LYS A 53 -7.89 -4.93 -0.28
C LYS A 53 -6.80 -5.89 0.13
N THR A 54 -5.97 -6.33 -0.80
CA THR A 54 -4.99 -7.40 -0.56
C THR A 54 -3.70 -6.91 0.07
N GLY A 55 -3.49 -5.60 0.18
CA GLY A 55 -2.24 -5.02 0.68
C GLY A 55 -2.12 -4.80 2.17
N GLY A 56 -3.25 -4.59 2.87
CA GLY A 56 -3.25 -4.20 4.28
C GLY A 56 -2.56 -2.87 4.59
N ALA A 57 -2.10 -2.10 3.59
CA ALA A 57 -1.33 -0.87 3.79
C ALA A 57 -2.07 0.20 4.59
N ALA A 58 -3.41 0.20 4.56
CA ALA A 58 -4.19 1.15 5.35
C ALA A 58 -3.95 0.95 6.86
N ALA A 59 -3.87 -0.29 7.35
CA ALA A 59 -3.49 -0.57 8.72
C ALA A 59 -2.11 -0.01 9.05
N PHE A 60 -1.11 -0.26 8.20
CA PHE A 60 0.25 0.25 8.39
C PHE A 60 0.33 1.78 8.39
N ALA A 61 -0.46 2.45 7.55
CA ALA A 61 -0.53 3.91 7.53
C ALA A 61 -0.97 4.49 8.88
N PHE A 62 -1.90 3.82 9.58
CA PHE A 62 -2.34 4.22 10.92
C PHE A 62 -1.40 3.72 12.03
N PHE A 63 -0.74 2.57 11.86
CA PHE A 63 0.24 2.06 12.83
C PHE A 63 1.41 3.00 13.09
N ILE A 64 1.74 3.87 12.12
CA ILE A 64 2.80 4.87 12.24
C ILE A 64 2.53 5.86 13.38
N PHE A 65 1.26 6.16 13.70
CA PHE A 65 0.86 7.25 14.58
C PHE A 65 0.18 6.71 15.85
N THR A 66 0.99 6.39 16.86
CA THR A 66 0.50 5.78 18.12
C THR A 66 0.17 6.83 19.19
N LYS A 67 -0.69 6.48 20.15
CA LYS A 67 -1.00 7.33 21.33
C LYS A 67 0.24 7.74 22.11
N GLU A 68 1.25 6.87 22.21
CA GLU A 68 2.50 7.14 22.93
C GLU A 68 3.25 8.34 22.34
N GLN A 69 3.21 8.49 21.01
CA GLN A 69 3.82 9.62 20.31
C GLN A 69 2.95 10.89 20.38
N ASN A 70 1.72 10.78 20.89
CA ASN A 70 0.71 11.82 21.01
C ASN A 70 0.54 12.71 19.75
N PRO A 71 0.42 12.13 18.54
CA PRO A 71 0.18 12.93 17.34
C PRO A 71 -1.27 13.42 17.34
N ASP A 72 -1.47 14.70 17.04
CA ASP A 72 -2.81 15.20 16.73
C ASP A 72 -3.35 14.47 15.49
N LEU A 73 -4.56 13.90 15.57
CA LEU A 73 -5.21 13.21 14.45
C LEU A 73 -5.23 14.10 13.20
N TYR A 74 -5.51 15.40 13.36
CA TYR A 74 -5.56 16.35 12.25
C TYR A 74 -4.20 16.56 11.59
N ALA A 75 -3.10 16.28 12.30
CA ALA A 75 -1.75 16.44 11.76
C ALA A 75 -1.43 15.41 10.67
N TYR A 76 -2.04 14.21 10.69
CA TYR A 76 -1.69 13.14 9.75
C TYR A 76 -2.86 12.55 8.96
N ILE A 77 -4.11 12.69 9.43
CA ILE A 77 -5.26 12.02 8.81
C ILE A 77 -5.42 12.36 7.31
N GLN A 78 -5.08 13.59 6.93
CA GLN A 78 -5.13 14.06 5.53
C GLN A 78 -4.11 13.37 4.62
N MET A 79 -3.05 12.78 5.19
CA MET A 79 -1.99 12.10 4.44
C MET A 79 -2.12 10.58 4.44
N ILE A 80 -3.12 10.01 5.12
CA ILE A 80 -3.26 8.55 5.23
C ILE A 80 -3.37 7.88 3.87
N GLU A 81 -4.10 8.46 2.91
CA GLU A 81 -4.21 7.83 1.58
C GLU A 81 -2.92 7.91 0.78
N ASP A 82 -2.16 9.01 0.86
CA ASP A 82 -0.85 9.13 0.22
C ASP A 82 0.18 8.18 0.87
N ILE A 83 0.14 8.01 2.20
CA ILE A 83 0.96 7.03 2.92
C ILE A 83 0.59 5.62 2.47
N ARG A 84 -0.71 5.27 2.46
CA ARG A 84 -1.20 3.97 2.03
C ARG A 84 -0.76 3.66 0.61
N PHE A 85 -0.95 4.63 -0.30
CA PHE A 85 -0.50 4.55 -1.69
C PHE A 85 1.00 4.27 -1.77
N PHE A 86 1.81 5.05 -1.04
CA PHE A 86 3.25 4.82 -0.99
C PHE A 86 3.57 3.39 -0.54
N LEU A 87 2.96 2.91 0.55
CA LEU A 87 3.23 1.59 1.11
C LEU A 87 2.86 0.44 0.17
N ASP A 88 1.70 0.54 -0.48
CA ASP A 88 1.28 -0.51 -1.42
C ASP A 88 2.26 -0.58 -2.61
N TYR A 89 2.50 0.56 -3.24
CA TYR A 89 3.20 0.56 -4.52
C TYR A 89 4.71 0.59 -4.38
N VAL A 90 5.27 1.05 -3.26
CA VAL A 90 6.70 0.83 -2.97
C VAL A 90 6.96 -0.67 -2.81
N ASN A 91 6.02 -1.43 -2.22
CA ASN A 91 6.13 -2.87 -2.14
C ASN A 91 6.12 -3.51 -3.53
N ASP A 92 5.15 -3.15 -4.40
CA ASP A 92 5.10 -3.65 -5.79
C ASP A 92 6.38 -3.31 -6.59
N LEU A 93 6.95 -2.11 -6.38
CA LEU A 93 8.18 -1.70 -7.05
C LEU A 93 9.40 -2.50 -6.57
N LEU A 94 9.53 -2.69 -5.26
CA LEU A 94 10.66 -3.42 -4.66
C LEU A 94 10.55 -4.93 -4.90
N SER A 95 9.33 -5.47 -4.99
CA SER A 95 9.07 -6.88 -5.23
C SER A 95 9.07 -7.27 -6.71
N PHE A 96 8.85 -6.33 -7.63
CA PHE A 96 8.68 -6.61 -9.06
C PHE A 96 9.77 -7.53 -9.63
N TYR A 97 11.04 -7.26 -9.31
CA TYR A 97 12.15 -8.04 -9.87
C TYR A 97 12.11 -9.52 -9.47
N LYS A 98 11.85 -9.81 -8.18
CA LYS A 98 11.77 -11.20 -7.69
C LYS A 98 10.54 -11.92 -8.25
N GLU A 99 9.41 -11.22 -8.37
CA GLU A 99 8.16 -11.76 -8.91
C GLU A 99 8.30 -12.08 -10.41
N ALA A 100 8.93 -11.18 -11.16
CA ALA A 100 9.23 -11.39 -12.57
C ALA A 100 10.17 -12.60 -12.76
N LEU A 101 11.18 -12.77 -11.91
CA LEU A 101 12.06 -13.95 -11.93
C LEU A 101 11.31 -15.25 -11.58
N ALA A 102 10.30 -15.18 -10.71
CA ALA A 102 9.44 -16.30 -10.36
C ALA A 102 8.38 -16.61 -11.45
N GLY A 103 8.29 -15.79 -12.50
CA GLY A 103 7.29 -15.93 -13.57
C GLY A 103 5.89 -15.51 -13.14
N GLU A 104 5.75 -14.76 -12.04
CA GLU A 104 4.48 -14.23 -11.57
C GLU A 104 4.03 -13.10 -12.50
N THR A 105 2.83 -13.26 -13.09
CA THR A 105 2.27 -12.28 -14.03
C THR A 105 0.94 -11.72 -13.56
N THR A 106 0.54 -11.96 -12.32
CA THR A 106 -0.75 -11.53 -11.74
C THR A 106 -0.61 -10.36 -10.77
N ASN A 107 0.61 -9.86 -10.55
CA ASN A 107 0.85 -8.70 -9.68
C ASN A 107 0.24 -7.40 -10.26
N TYR A 108 0.29 -6.34 -9.45
CA TYR A 108 -0.28 -5.05 -9.78
C TYR A 108 0.28 -4.48 -11.10
N ILE A 109 1.60 -4.51 -11.28
CA ILE A 109 2.28 -3.94 -12.44
C ILE A 109 1.82 -4.60 -13.74
N TYR A 110 1.84 -5.94 -13.80
CA TYR A 110 1.38 -6.68 -14.98
C TYR A 110 -0.12 -6.43 -15.25
N THR A 111 -0.93 -6.35 -14.20
CA THR A 111 -2.38 -6.12 -14.34
C THR A 111 -2.66 -4.71 -14.85
N ARG A 112 -1.98 -3.69 -14.30
CA ARG A 112 -2.09 -2.30 -14.76
C ARG A 112 -1.56 -2.12 -16.18
N ALA A 113 -0.42 -2.73 -16.53
CA ALA A 113 0.15 -2.69 -17.86
C ALA A 113 -0.83 -3.24 -18.91
N ARG A 114 -1.44 -4.41 -18.64
CA ARG A 114 -2.44 -5.03 -19.52
C ARG A 114 -3.67 -4.18 -19.73
N ILE A 115 -4.24 -3.61 -18.66
CA ILE A 115 -5.46 -2.80 -18.75
C ILE A 115 -5.19 -1.47 -19.48
N THR A 116 -4.04 -0.86 -19.21
CA THR A 116 -3.66 0.43 -19.82
C THR A 116 -2.99 0.28 -21.20
N GLN A 117 -2.78 -0.96 -21.67
CA GLN A 117 -2.10 -1.28 -22.92
C GLN A 117 -0.69 -0.68 -23.02
N LYS A 118 0.05 -0.70 -21.91
CA LYS A 118 1.44 -0.23 -21.80
C LYS A 118 2.40 -1.39 -21.60
N SER A 119 3.69 -1.14 -21.81
CA SER A 119 4.73 -2.07 -21.36
C SER A 119 4.82 -2.10 -19.83
N GLU A 120 5.31 -3.20 -19.27
CA GLU A 120 5.58 -3.31 -17.84
C GLU A 120 6.61 -2.26 -17.40
N MET A 121 7.62 -1.98 -18.22
CA MET A 121 8.66 -0.99 -17.94
C MET A 121 8.12 0.45 -17.90
N ASP A 122 7.21 0.80 -18.81
CA ASP A 122 6.57 2.12 -18.78
C ASP A 122 5.62 2.22 -17.58
N THR A 123 4.90 1.15 -17.27
CA THR A 123 4.03 1.08 -16.08
C THR A 123 4.84 1.22 -14.78
N LEU A 124 5.97 0.52 -14.65
CA LEU A 124 6.88 0.66 -13.51
C LEU A 124 7.37 2.10 -13.35
N ARG A 125 7.75 2.76 -14.45
CA ARG A 125 8.20 4.15 -14.43
C ARG A 125 7.10 5.09 -13.95
N GLU A 126 5.87 4.87 -14.42
CA GLU A 126 4.71 5.65 -13.99
C GLU A 126 4.41 5.46 -12.50
N VAL A 127 4.33 4.20 -12.04
CA VAL A 127 4.09 3.89 -10.62
C VAL A 127 5.21 4.47 -9.76
N SER A 128 6.48 4.37 -10.19
CA SER A 128 7.61 4.97 -9.49
C SER A 128 7.46 6.48 -9.34
N ASN A 129 7.03 7.18 -10.39
CA ASN A 129 6.81 8.62 -10.32
C ASN A 129 5.65 8.98 -9.37
N GLU A 130 4.57 8.20 -9.39
CA GLU A 130 3.42 8.39 -8.50
C GLU A 130 3.80 8.15 -7.03
N VAL A 131 4.57 7.09 -6.74
CA VAL A 131 5.08 6.77 -5.41
C VAL A 131 5.99 7.87 -4.89
N LEU A 132 6.92 8.37 -5.71
CA LEU A 132 7.78 9.49 -5.35
C LEU A 132 6.97 10.75 -5.05
N ALA A 133 5.95 11.05 -5.86
CA ALA A 133 5.09 12.21 -5.64
C ALA A 133 4.28 12.09 -4.33
N ALA A 134 3.74 10.90 -4.02
CA ALA A 134 3.03 10.64 -2.77
C ALA A 134 3.96 10.74 -1.54
N TYR A 135 5.18 10.21 -1.66
CA TYR A 135 6.21 10.34 -0.63
C TYR A 135 6.57 11.80 -0.35
N SER A 136 6.81 12.60 -1.40
CA SER A 136 7.14 14.02 -1.24
C SER A 136 6.01 14.80 -0.59
N ARG A 137 4.77 14.67 -1.09
CA ARG A 137 3.60 15.34 -0.49
C ARG A 137 3.42 14.98 0.98
N THR A 138 3.51 13.70 1.31
CA THR A 138 3.41 13.20 2.69
C THR A 138 4.49 13.81 3.57
N THR A 139 5.73 13.77 3.10
CA THR A 139 6.86 14.28 3.89
C THR A 139 6.71 15.78 4.14
N GLU A 140 6.42 16.58 3.11
CA GLU A 140 6.22 18.01 3.22
C GLU A 140 5.03 18.37 4.13
N ALA A 141 3.87 17.72 3.93
CA ALA A 141 2.68 18.00 4.73
C ALA A 141 2.88 17.65 6.21
N LEU A 142 3.52 16.52 6.51
CA LEU A 142 3.78 16.11 7.89
C LEU A 142 4.90 16.94 8.55
N GLU A 143 5.79 17.55 7.78
CA GLU A 143 6.73 18.53 8.31
C GLU A 143 6.00 19.80 8.76
N ILE A 144 5.03 20.26 7.97
CA ILE A 144 4.20 21.42 8.29
C ILE A 144 3.34 21.16 9.54
N THR A 145 2.75 19.98 9.67
CA THR A 145 1.86 19.65 10.79
C THR A 145 2.60 19.13 12.03
N GLY A 146 3.91 18.90 11.95
CA GLY A 146 4.73 18.41 13.08
C GLY A 146 4.70 16.89 13.30
N ALA A 147 4.10 16.11 12.39
CA ALA A 147 3.98 14.65 12.47
C ALA A 147 4.97 13.89 11.57
N SER A 148 6.01 14.56 11.05
CA SER A 148 6.95 13.96 10.06
C SER A 148 7.90 12.90 10.61
N MET A 149 8.25 12.95 11.90
CA MET A 149 9.28 12.06 12.44
C MET A 149 8.87 10.57 12.41
N PRO A 150 7.69 10.16 12.90
CA PRO A 150 7.24 8.77 12.78
C PRO A 150 7.17 8.28 11.34
N TRP A 151 6.67 9.14 10.43
CA TRP A 151 6.61 8.84 9.00
C TRP A 151 7.99 8.58 8.39
N LYS A 152 8.95 9.49 8.59
CA LYS A 152 10.31 9.35 8.05
C LYS A 152 11.01 8.11 8.57
N LEU A 153 10.85 7.79 9.87
CA LEU A 153 11.40 6.57 10.44
C LEU A 153 10.82 5.32 9.76
N PHE A 154 9.50 5.27 9.60
CA PHE A 154 8.83 4.14 8.98
C PHE A 154 9.21 3.98 7.51
N ALA A 155 9.13 5.06 6.72
CA ALA A 155 9.45 5.04 5.30
C ALA A 155 10.92 4.67 5.03
N ASN A 156 11.87 5.21 5.81
CA ASN A 156 13.27 4.82 5.72
C ASN A 156 13.47 3.35 6.06
N GLY A 157 12.74 2.82 7.05
CA GLY A 157 12.75 1.40 7.38
C GLY A 157 12.39 0.53 6.18
N ILE A 158 11.26 0.84 5.51
CA ILE A 158 10.79 0.12 4.31
C ILE A 158 11.81 0.18 3.17
N LEU A 159 12.37 1.36 2.89
CA LEU A 159 13.33 1.55 1.79
C LEU A 159 14.68 0.88 2.05
N GLN A 160 15.01 0.59 3.30
CA GLN A 160 16.27 -0.08 3.69
C GLN A 160 16.13 -1.60 3.81
N VAL A 161 14.91 -2.15 3.78
CA VAL A 161 14.71 -3.62 3.79
C VAL A 161 15.39 -4.18 2.54
N PRO A 162 16.38 -5.08 2.66
CA PRO A 162 17.00 -5.71 1.51
C PRO A 162 15.95 -6.43 0.67
N PRO A 163 16.07 -6.47 -0.66
CA PRO A 163 15.19 -7.28 -1.50
C PRO A 163 15.48 -8.79 -1.34
N LEU A 164 15.61 -9.33 -0.11
CA LEU A 164 15.90 -10.74 0.15
C LEU A 164 15.39 -11.17 1.54
N SER A 165 14.25 -11.83 1.56
CA SER A 165 13.93 -13.09 2.29
C SER A 165 12.43 -13.16 2.52
N ASP A 166 11.71 -13.99 1.73
CA ASP A 166 10.45 -14.69 2.05
C ASP A 166 9.34 -13.98 2.83
N ILE A 167 9.34 -12.66 2.92
CA ILE A 167 8.22 -11.89 3.44
C ILE A 167 7.45 -11.43 2.22
N SER A 168 6.59 -12.33 1.74
CA SER A 168 5.34 -11.92 1.14
C SER A 168 4.58 -11.18 2.24
N LEU A 169 4.65 -9.85 2.21
CA LEU A 169 3.54 -9.03 2.72
C LEU A 169 2.41 -9.14 1.67
N CYS A 170 1.92 -10.36 1.47
CA CYS A 170 0.53 -10.59 1.10
C CYS A 170 -0.19 -10.69 2.42
#